data_AF-A0A955Y4L3-F1
#
_entry.id   AF-A0A955Y4L3-F1
#
_cell.length_a   1.000
_cell.length_b   1.000
_cell.length_c   1.000
_cell.angle_alpha   90.00
_cell.angle_beta   90.00
_cell.angle_gamma   90.00
#
_symmetry.space_group_name_H-M   'P 1'
#
loop_
_entity.id
_entity.type
_entity.pdbx_description
1 polymer ?
#
loop_
_entity_poly.entity_id
_entity_poly.type
_entity_poly.pdbx_seq_one_letter_code
_entity_poly.pdbx_strand_id
1 'polypeptide(L)'
;LDLMREYIPVPEGYDDLSVYNCPDCYPELDSVMADFDPVVAAAAVDTRILEPLQAIDAMFDRTERITRLGSTVSPSEMTVDPSFTFNPDMDQDVSNIHEARLVYLCEEAETDDTWFTAPKNLVIGDTVIRIPSNQDLQASGLTEAQFLAGLLEPAASRIENVGPSGLPEVIYDGSVEIQQNIDRLADDADDIEGRGCNTAPGGGMLLGLAGLVPLAFRRRS
;
A
#
# COMPACT_ATOMS: atom_id res chain seq x y z
N LEU A 1 1.16 -36.13 10.55
CA LEU A 1 1.71 -37.48 10.82
C LEU A 1 1.11 -38.10 12.09
N ASP A 2 0.65 -37.28 13.05
CA ASP A 2 0.02 -37.78 14.28
C ASP A 2 -1.18 -38.71 14.06
N LEU A 3 -2.04 -38.44 13.06
CA LEU A 3 -3.15 -39.35 12.72
C LEU A 3 -2.65 -40.72 12.25
N MET A 4 -1.54 -40.78 11.51
CA MET A 4 -0.96 -42.05 11.06
C MET A 4 -0.36 -42.82 12.23
N ARG A 5 0.24 -42.15 13.22
CA ARG A 5 0.79 -42.77 14.43
C ARG A 5 -0.27 -43.44 15.31
N GLU A 6 -1.49 -42.92 15.29
CA GLU A 6 -2.63 -43.49 16.03
C GLU A 6 -3.01 -44.89 15.52
N TYR A 7 -2.95 -45.12 14.20
CA TYR A 7 -3.37 -46.37 13.58
C TYR A 7 -2.20 -47.28 13.16
N ILE A 8 -1.03 -46.71 12.90
CA ILE A 8 0.21 -47.41 12.55
C ILE A 8 1.34 -46.78 13.39
N PRO A 9 1.50 -47.22 14.67
CA PRO A 9 2.54 -46.70 15.55
C PRO A 9 3.94 -47.03 15.02
N VAL A 10 4.81 -46.03 15.02
CA VAL A 10 6.21 -46.17 14.62
C VAL A 10 7.00 -46.83 15.75
N PRO A 11 7.78 -47.90 15.50
CA PRO A 11 8.59 -48.52 16.53
C PRO A 11 9.65 -47.56 17.09
N GLU A 12 10.05 -47.74 18.35
CA GLU A 12 11.04 -46.86 18.99
C GLU A 12 12.37 -46.87 18.23
N GLY A 13 12.95 -45.67 18.06
CA GLY A 13 14.26 -45.50 17.41
C GLY A 13 14.22 -45.37 15.89
N TYR A 14 13.04 -45.40 15.26
CA TYR A 14 12.86 -45.20 13.83
C TYR A 14 12.23 -43.83 13.50
N ASP A 15 12.57 -43.32 12.31
CA ASP A 15 11.96 -42.11 11.74
C ASP A 15 10.61 -42.44 11.08
N ASP A 16 9.61 -41.60 11.32
CA ASP A 16 8.26 -41.76 10.80
C ASP A 16 8.18 -41.89 9.29
N LEU A 17 8.85 -40.98 8.57
CA LEU A 17 8.78 -40.93 7.11
C LEU A 17 9.39 -42.21 6.51
N SER A 18 10.49 -42.67 7.09
CA SER A 18 11.15 -43.91 6.68
C SER A 18 10.25 -45.12 6.87
N VAL A 19 9.53 -45.18 7.99
CA VAL A 19 8.59 -46.26 8.32
C VAL A 19 7.35 -46.22 7.42
N TYR A 20 6.72 -45.05 7.24
CA TYR A 20 5.52 -44.95 6.40
C TYR A 20 5.78 -45.09 4.90
N ASN A 21 7.00 -44.80 4.43
CA ASN A 21 7.36 -45.02 3.03
C ASN A 21 7.60 -46.49 2.70
N CYS A 22 7.94 -47.34 3.68
CA CYS A 22 8.07 -48.79 3.49
C CYS A 22 7.69 -49.56 4.76
N PRO A 23 6.40 -49.75 5.06
CA PRO A 23 5.96 -50.52 6.22
C PRO A 23 6.49 -51.96 6.21
N ASP A 24 6.52 -52.57 5.02
CA ASP A 24 7.02 -53.94 4.81
C ASP A 24 8.53 -54.11 5.09
N CYS A 25 9.28 -53.01 5.19
CA CYS A 25 10.71 -53.05 5.54
C CYS A 25 10.95 -53.34 7.03
N TYR A 26 9.90 -53.29 7.86
CA TYR A 26 9.96 -53.37 9.32
C TYR A 26 9.10 -54.55 9.80
N PRO A 27 9.69 -55.72 10.09
CA PRO A 27 8.95 -56.89 10.58
C PRO A 27 8.19 -56.63 11.89
N GLU A 28 8.62 -55.64 12.67
CA GLU A 28 7.96 -55.20 13.90
C GLU A 28 6.54 -54.66 13.65
N LEU A 29 6.22 -54.28 12.41
CA LEU A 29 4.90 -53.83 12.00
C LEU A 29 3.98 -54.94 11.51
N ASP A 30 4.46 -56.19 11.35
CA ASP A 30 3.64 -57.28 10.81
C ASP A 30 2.36 -57.52 11.63
N SER A 31 2.47 -57.47 12.97
CA SER A 31 1.31 -57.61 13.86
C SER A 31 0.39 -56.39 13.82
N VAL A 32 0.97 -55.18 13.74
CA VAL A 32 0.22 -53.92 13.64
C VAL A 32 -0.56 -53.87 12.32
N MET A 33 0.05 -54.29 11.22
CA MET A 33 -0.56 -54.35 9.90
C MET A 33 -1.64 -55.43 9.82
N ALA A 34 -1.48 -56.54 10.55
CA ALA A 34 -2.50 -57.59 10.65
C ALA A 34 -3.76 -57.11 11.40
N ASP A 35 -3.59 -56.26 12.42
CA ASP A 35 -4.68 -55.69 13.22
C ASP A 35 -5.19 -54.33 12.68
N PHE A 36 -4.58 -53.81 11.61
CA PHE A 36 -4.95 -52.53 11.02
C PHE A 36 -6.34 -52.58 10.38
N ASP A 37 -7.24 -51.72 10.86
CA ASP A 37 -8.56 -51.54 10.26
C ASP A 37 -8.55 -50.34 9.29
N PRO A 38 -8.52 -50.58 7.96
CA PRO A 38 -8.50 -49.50 6.98
C PRO A 38 -9.78 -48.68 6.97
N VAL A 39 -10.91 -49.24 7.39
CA VAL A 39 -12.20 -48.55 7.41
C VAL A 39 -12.22 -47.51 8.52
N VAL A 40 -11.73 -47.86 9.71
CA VAL A 40 -11.65 -46.92 10.84
C VAL A 40 -10.63 -45.82 10.57
N ALA A 41 -9.45 -46.17 10.04
CA ALA A 41 -8.42 -45.18 9.70
C ALA A 41 -8.91 -44.19 8.61
N ALA A 42 -9.59 -44.69 7.58
CA ALA A 42 -10.17 -43.84 6.53
C ALA A 42 -11.27 -42.91 7.09
N ALA A 43 -12.14 -43.41 7.96
CA ALA A 43 -13.16 -42.58 8.62
C ALA A 43 -12.54 -41.47 9.48
N ALA A 44 -11.41 -41.73 10.13
CA ALA A 44 -10.69 -40.73 10.91
C ALA A 44 -10.05 -39.65 10.02
N VAL A 45 -9.51 -40.02 8.85
CA VAL A 45 -9.04 -39.06 7.83
C VAL A 45 -10.20 -38.19 7.35
N ASP A 46 -11.34 -38.81 7.03
CA ASP A 46 -12.52 -38.10 6.54
C ASP A 46 -13.00 -37.07 7.57
N THR A 47 -13.23 -37.50 8.80
CA THR A 47 -13.76 -36.64 9.88
C THR A 47 -12.78 -35.54 10.29
N ARG A 48 -11.48 -35.84 10.38
CA ARG A 48 -10.50 -34.91 10.97
C ARG A 48 -9.79 -34.03 9.93
N ILE A 49 -9.81 -34.42 8.65
CA ILE A 49 -9.08 -33.71 7.59
C ILE A 49 -10.06 -33.27 6.48
N LEU A 50 -10.84 -34.19 5.92
CA LEU A 50 -11.67 -33.88 4.74
C LEU A 50 -12.89 -33.03 5.10
N GLU A 51 -13.64 -33.36 6.15
CA GLU A 51 -14.81 -32.59 6.58
C GLU A 51 -14.46 -31.13 6.92
N PRO A 52 -13.40 -30.82 7.71
CA PRO A 52 -13.00 -29.43 7.94
C PRO A 52 -12.60 -28.69 6.66
N LEU A 53 -11.88 -29.35 5.74
CA LEU A 53 -11.50 -28.76 4.46
C LEU A 53 -12.72 -28.44 3.61
N GLN A 54 -13.69 -29.35 3.54
CA GLN A 54 -14.96 -29.13 2.84
C GLN A 54 -15.77 -28.01 3.49
N ALA A 55 -15.75 -27.91 4.81
CA ALA A 55 -16.43 -26.82 5.53
C ALA A 55 -15.80 -25.45 5.20
N ILE A 56 -14.48 -25.39 5.11
CA ILE A 56 -13.73 -24.18 4.70
C ILE A 56 -14.02 -23.84 3.23
N ASP A 57 -13.97 -24.83 2.34
CA ASP A 57 -14.26 -24.66 0.91
C ASP A 57 -15.68 -24.12 0.71
N ALA A 58 -16.65 -24.70 1.43
CA ALA A 58 -18.02 -24.19 1.45
C ALA A 58 -18.10 -22.76 2.03
N MET A 59 -17.25 -22.36 2.98
CA MET A 59 -17.20 -20.96 3.42
C MET A 59 -16.78 -20.05 2.26
N PHE A 60 -15.75 -20.41 1.50
CA PHE A 60 -15.29 -19.62 0.35
C PHE A 60 -16.33 -19.54 -0.77
N ASP A 61 -16.98 -20.66 -1.12
CA ASP A 61 -18.02 -20.71 -2.16
C ASP A 61 -19.25 -19.85 -1.83
N ARG A 62 -19.53 -19.64 -0.54
CA ARG A 62 -20.67 -18.82 -0.08
C ARG A 62 -20.38 -17.32 -0.11
N THR A 63 -19.11 -16.93 -0.23
CA THR A 63 -18.67 -15.53 -0.22
C THR A 63 -18.29 -15.08 -1.61
N GLU A 64 -19.06 -14.14 -2.17
CA GLU A 64 -18.72 -13.50 -3.46
C GLU A 64 -17.43 -12.68 -3.38
N ARG A 65 -17.00 -12.28 -2.17
CA ARG A 65 -15.79 -11.49 -1.91
C ARG A 65 -15.13 -11.93 -0.60
N ILE A 66 -13.80 -11.96 -0.58
CA ILE A 66 -12.99 -12.09 0.64
C ILE A 66 -12.68 -10.69 1.15
N THR A 67 -13.22 -10.31 2.31
CA THR A 67 -12.94 -9.02 2.96
C THR A 67 -11.76 -9.15 3.92
N ARG A 68 -10.83 -8.18 3.86
CA ARG A 68 -9.72 -7.91 4.80
C ARG A 68 -9.35 -9.04 5.77
N LEU A 69 -8.29 -9.80 5.45
CA LEU A 69 -7.66 -10.71 6.39
C LEU A 69 -6.89 -9.90 7.45
N GLY A 70 -7.42 -9.84 8.67
CA GLY A 70 -6.71 -9.26 9.80
C GLY A 70 -5.59 -10.19 10.26
N SER A 71 -4.38 -9.65 10.40
CA SER A 71 -3.25 -10.34 11.06
C SER A 71 -2.79 -9.46 12.21
N THR A 72 -3.01 -9.91 13.44
CA THR A 72 -2.50 -9.22 14.63
C THR A 72 -1.05 -9.65 14.85
N VAL A 73 -0.10 -8.77 14.52
CA VAL A 73 1.34 -9.00 14.79
C VAL A 73 1.76 -8.11 15.94
N SER A 74 2.08 -8.71 17.10
CA SER A 74 2.69 -7.97 18.21
C SER A 74 4.23 -8.12 18.16
N PRO A 75 5.02 -7.03 18.13
CA PRO A 75 6.49 -7.11 17.98
C PRO A 75 7.26 -7.71 19.17
N SER A 76 6.66 -7.85 20.35
CA SER A 76 7.33 -8.35 21.56
C SER A 76 6.91 -9.76 22.01
N GLU A 77 5.85 -10.31 21.42
CA GLU A 77 5.35 -11.65 21.72
C GLU A 77 4.96 -12.37 20.42
N MET A 78 5.91 -13.11 19.85
CA MET A 78 5.61 -14.21 18.91
C MET A 78 5.05 -15.42 19.69
N THR A 79 3.98 -15.23 20.45
CA THR A 79 3.29 -16.27 21.25
C THR A 79 1.84 -16.49 20.81
N VAL A 80 1.31 -15.62 19.94
CA VAL A 80 -0.05 -15.70 19.44
C VAL A 80 0.00 -15.98 17.94
N ASP A 81 -0.43 -17.17 17.54
CA ASP A 81 -0.53 -17.55 16.14
C ASP A 81 -1.59 -16.67 15.44
N PRO A 82 -1.33 -16.18 14.22
CA PRO A 82 -2.30 -15.40 13.48
C PRO A 82 -3.50 -16.29 13.12
N SER A 83 -4.67 -15.99 13.70
CA SER A 83 -5.93 -16.63 13.34
C SER A 83 -6.63 -15.80 12.27
N PHE A 84 -6.88 -16.40 11.11
CA PHE A 84 -7.73 -15.78 10.08
C PHE A 84 -9.19 -15.91 10.50
N THR A 85 -9.83 -14.77 10.74
CA THR A 85 -11.24 -14.71 11.12
C THR A 85 -11.97 -13.69 10.26
N PHE A 86 -13.23 -13.98 9.96
CA PHE A 86 -14.11 -13.04 9.26
C PHE A 86 -14.78 -12.14 10.28
N ASN A 87 -14.69 -10.82 10.11
CA ASN A 87 -15.42 -9.85 10.91
C ASN A 87 -16.69 -9.41 10.14
N PRO A 88 -17.89 -9.93 10.50
CA PRO A 88 -19.13 -9.62 9.81
C PRO A 88 -19.64 -8.20 10.06
N ASP A 89 -19.10 -7.51 11.07
CA ASP A 89 -19.50 -6.14 11.42
C ASP A 89 -18.74 -5.07 10.60
N MET A 90 -17.84 -5.50 9.71
CA MET A 90 -17.13 -4.60 8.78
C MET A 90 -17.96 -4.33 7.53
N ASP A 91 -18.88 -3.38 7.63
CA ASP A 91 -19.77 -2.96 6.53
C ASP A 91 -19.06 -2.21 5.36
N GLN A 92 -17.75 -1.98 5.44
CA GLN A 92 -17.02 -1.22 4.41
C GLN A 92 -16.55 -2.12 3.27
N ASP A 93 -17.11 -1.89 2.07
CA ASP A 93 -16.51 -2.37 0.83
C ASP A 93 -15.29 -1.51 0.51
N VAL A 94 -14.13 -2.16 0.40
CA VAL A 94 -12.85 -1.49 0.16
C VAL A 94 -12.30 -2.01 -1.15
N SER A 95 -12.20 -1.11 -2.13
CA SER A 95 -11.59 -1.42 -3.42
C SER A 95 -10.13 -1.82 -3.22
N ASN A 96 -9.73 -2.93 -3.82
CA ASN A 96 -8.32 -3.31 -3.98
C ASN A 96 -7.66 -2.59 -5.18
N ILE A 97 -8.43 -1.84 -5.96
CA ILE A 97 -7.95 -0.99 -7.04
C ILE A 97 -7.81 0.43 -6.49
N HIS A 98 -6.58 0.93 -6.52
CA HIS A 98 -6.24 2.32 -6.20
C HIS A 98 -5.74 2.99 -7.47
N GLU A 99 -6.38 4.08 -7.88
CA GLU A 99 -6.03 4.84 -9.07
C GLU A 99 -5.30 6.13 -8.67
N ALA A 100 -4.17 6.39 -9.32
CA ALA A 100 -3.47 7.66 -9.28
C ALA A 100 -3.35 8.19 -10.72
N ARG A 101 -3.60 9.49 -10.91
CA ARG A 101 -3.49 10.15 -12.23
C ARG A 101 -2.43 11.23 -12.18
N LEU A 102 -1.44 11.12 -13.06
CA LEU A 102 -0.48 12.19 -13.30
C LEU A 102 -0.97 13.05 -14.46
N VAL A 103 -1.29 14.31 -14.18
CA VAL A 103 -1.82 15.27 -15.15
C VAL A 103 -0.73 16.28 -15.48
N TYR A 104 -0.26 16.28 -16.72
CA TYR A 104 0.63 17.32 -17.24
C TYR A 104 -0.18 18.57 -17.56
N LEU A 105 0.31 19.72 -17.11
CA LEU A 105 -0.36 21.00 -17.27
C LEU A 105 0.29 21.80 -18.40
N CYS A 106 0.25 21.24 -19.61
CA CYS A 106 0.71 21.93 -20.81
C CYS A 106 -0.28 23.07 -21.13
N GLU A 107 0.20 24.29 -21.32
CA GLU A 107 -0.64 25.37 -21.82
C GLU A 107 -0.75 25.29 -23.36
N GLU A 108 -1.95 25.52 -23.90
CA GLU A 108 -2.16 25.59 -25.35
C GLU A 108 -1.64 26.92 -25.92
N ALA A 109 -0.32 27.17 -25.97
CA ALA A 109 0.21 28.26 -26.81
C ALA A 109 1.73 28.36 -27.01
N GLU A 110 2.60 27.72 -26.22
CA GLU A 110 4.05 27.85 -26.42
C GLU A 110 4.65 26.61 -27.07
N THR A 111 5.38 26.79 -28.17
CA THR A 111 6.00 25.71 -28.96
C THR A 111 7.03 24.88 -28.20
N ASP A 112 7.36 25.26 -26.96
CA ASP A 112 8.31 24.58 -26.07
C ASP A 112 7.64 23.86 -24.88
N ASP A 113 6.29 23.85 -24.78
CA ASP A 113 5.56 23.10 -23.74
C ASP A 113 5.51 21.61 -24.10
N THR A 114 6.43 20.86 -23.51
CA THR A 114 6.56 19.41 -23.62
C THR A 114 6.29 18.77 -22.26
N TRP A 115 6.15 17.45 -22.21
CA TRP A 115 6.08 16.68 -20.96
C TRP A 115 7.28 16.93 -20.01
N PHE A 116 8.38 17.48 -20.52
CA PHE A 116 9.58 17.78 -19.74
C PHE A 116 9.52 19.16 -19.06
N THR A 117 8.88 20.12 -19.72
CA THR A 117 8.82 21.53 -19.32
C THR A 117 7.50 21.89 -18.64
N ALA A 118 6.44 21.11 -18.84
CA ALA A 118 5.18 21.30 -18.15
C ALA A 118 5.24 20.85 -16.68
N PRO A 119 4.71 21.64 -15.74
CA PRO A 119 4.44 21.18 -14.38
C PRO A 119 3.35 20.11 -14.38
N LYS A 120 3.26 19.34 -13.29
CA LYS A 120 2.38 18.18 -13.17
C LYS A 120 1.56 18.24 -11.89
N ASN A 121 0.36 17.66 -11.94
CA ASN A 121 -0.44 17.34 -10.76
C ASN A 121 -0.56 15.83 -10.62
N LEU A 122 -0.12 15.28 -9.50
CA LEU A 122 -0.40 13.91 -9.10
C LEU A 122 -1.70 13.89 -8.29
N VAL A 123 -2.73 13.23 -8.82
CA VAL A 123 -4.07 13.15 -8.21
C VAL A 123 -4.29 11.74 -7.67
N ILE A 124 -4.55 11.62 -6.37
CA ILE A 124 -4.80 10.36 -5.67
C ILE A 124 -6.07 10.53 -4.83
N GLY A 125 -7.19 9.94 -5.25
CA GLY A 125 -8.49 10.23 -4.64
C GLY A 125 -8.82 11.73 -4.74
N ASP A 126 -9.11 12.36 -3.59
CA ASP A 126 -9.37 13.79 -3.48
C ASP A 126 -8.08 14.64 -3.26
N THR A 127 -6.93 13.98 -3.10
CA THR A 127 -5.64 14.64 -2.86
C THR A 127 -4.98 15.02 -4.18
N VAL A 128 -4.49 16.26 -4.27
CA VAL A 128 -3.71 16.77 -5.41
C VAL A 128 -2.35 17.24 -4.92
N ILE A 129 -1.28 16.70 -5.48
CA ILE A 129 0.10 17.09 -5.22
C ILE A 129 0.65 17.78 -6.45
N ARG A 130 1.10 19.04 -6.30
CA ARG A 130 1.78 19.79 -7.35
C ARG A 130 3.23 19.32 -7.44
N ILE A 131 3.70 19.07 -8.66
CA ILE A 131 5.06 18.65 -8.96
C ILE A 131 5.63 19.63 -10.00
N PRO A 132 6.80 20.24 -9.76
CA PRO A 132 7.47 21.07 -10.75
C PRO A 132 7.79 20.33 -12.05
N SER A 133 8.15 21.08 -13.09
CA SER A 133 8.59 20.48 -14.35
C SER A 133 9.87 19.65 -14.16
N ASN A 134 10.13 18.70 -15.07
CA ASN A 134 11.39 17.95 -15.00
C ASN A 134 12.60 18.85 -15.23
N GLN A 135 12.44 19.94 -16.00
CA GLN A 135 13.46 20.94 -16.21
C GLN A 135 13.82 21.68 -14.91
N ASP A 136 12.83 22.14 -14.15
CA ASP A 136 13.03 22.89 -12.91
C ASP A 136 13.64 22.02 -11.81
N LEU A 137 13.18 20.77 -11.72
CA LEU A 137 13.77 19.78 -10.83
C LEU A 137 15.24 19.55 -11.18
N GLN A 138 15.58 19.34 -12.46
CA GLN A 138 16.97 19.17 -12.87
C GLN A 138 17.83 20.41 -12.63
N ALA A 139 17.30 21.61 -12.87
CA ALA A 139 17.98 22.87 -12.58
C ALA A 139 18.29 23.03 -11.09
N SER A 140 17.40 22.50 -10.23
CA SER A 140 17.55 22.45 -8.78
C SER A 140 18.37 21.25 -8.29
N GLY A 141 18.87 20.40 -9.19
CA GLY A 141 19.65 19.21 -8.86
C GLY A 141 18.84 18.09 -8.21
N LEU A 142 17.51 18.10 -8.39
CA LEU A 142 16.58 17.12 -7.85
C LEU A 142 16.01 16.22 -8.96
N THR A 143 15.63 15.01 -8.57
CA THR A 143 14.76 14.13 -9.36
C THR A 143 13.35 14.17 -8.80
N GLU A 144 12.35 13.78 -9.60
CA GLU A 144 10.96 13.67 -9.13
C GLU A 144 10.83 12.73 -7.92
N ALA A 145 11.55 11.61 -7.91
CA ALA A 145 11.55 10.67 -6.79
C ALA A 145 12.14 11.30 -5.51
N GLN A 146 13.18 12.13 -5.63
CA GLN A 146 13.75 12.84 -4.48
C GLN A 146 12.83 13.95 -3.98
N PHE A 147 12.14 14.64 -4.88
CA PHE A 147 11.12 15.63 -4.54
C PHE A 147 9.97 14.98 -3.76
N LEU A 148 9.44 13.86 -4.25
CA LEU A 148 8.33 13.14 -3.61
C LEU A 148 8.74 12.30 -2.38
N ALA A 149 10.04 12.18 -2.07
CA ALA A 149 10.50 11.30 -0.99
C ALA A 149 9.89 11.63 0.38
N GLY A 150 9.54 12.90 0.62
CA GLY A 150 8.86 13.32 1.84
C GLY A 150 7.43 12.79 2.01
N LEU A 151 6.80 12.27 0.96
CA LEU A 151 5.48 11.61 1.05
C LEU A 151 5.57 10.13 1.43
N LEU A 152 6.77 9.55 1.44
CA LEU A 152 6.97 8.14 1.81
C LEU A 152 6.94 7.92 3.31
N GLU A 153 6.99 9.01 4.09
CA GLU A 153 6.97 8.99 5.56
C GLU A 153 5.80 9.87 6.05
N PRO A 154 4.84 9.32 6.79
CA PRO A 154 4.68 7.90 7.11
C PRO A 154 4.18 7.08 5.91
N ALA A 155 4.60 5.81 5.83
CA ALA A 155 4.24 4.90 4.75
C ALA A 155 2.74 4.49 4.74
N ALA A 156 2.00 4.82 5.80
CA ALA A 156 0.56 4.54 5.92
C ALA A 156 -0.15 5.74 6.52
N SER A 157 -1.30 6.12 5.94
CA SER A 157 -2.16 7.16 6.51
C SER A 157 -2.89 6.71 7.76
N ARG A 158 -3.17 5.40 7.89
CA ARG A 158 -3.88 4.81 9.03
C ARG A 158 -3.48 3.35 9.21
N ILE A 159 -3.28 2.93 10.45
CA ILE A 159 -3.11 1.52 10.84
C ILE A 159 -4.21 1.18 11.84
N GLU A 160 -4.95 0.12 11.54
CA GLU A 160 -6.11 -0.33 12.31
C GLU A 160 -5.87 -1.74 12.84
N ASN A 161 -6.26 -1.98 14.08
CA ASN A 161 -6.46 -3.32 14.62
C ASN A 161 -7.88 -3.76 14.32
N VAL A 162 -8.04 -4.95 13.74
CA VAL A 162 -9.34 -5.52 13.42
C VAL A 162 -9.52 -6.80 14.21
N GLY A 163 -10.52 -6.80 15.10
CA GLY A 163 -10.94 -7.99 15.83
C GLY A 163 -11.92 -8.87 15.03
N PRO A 164 -12.31 -10.04 15.56
CA PRO A 164 -13.31 -10.94 14.96
C PRO A 164 -14.74 -10.37 14.93
N SER A 165 -15.00 -9.28 15.65
CA SER A 165 -16.29 -8.59 15.72
C SER A 165 -16.05 -7.15 16.18
N GLY A 166 -16.98 -6.25 15.86
CA GLY A 166 -16.93 -4.84 16.24
C GLY A 166 -16.11 -3.97 15.28
N LEU A 167 -16.10 -2.67 15.57
CA LEU A 167 -15.42 -1.67 14.75
C LEU A 167 -13.89 -1.73 14.93
N PRO A 168 -13.10 -1.40 13.89
CA PRO A 168 -11.65 -1.33 14.00
C PRO A 168 -11.18 -0.32 15.05
N GLU A 169 -10.13 -0.68 15.79
CA GLU A 169 -9.42 0.22 16.67
C GLU A 169 -8.25 0.87 15.94
N VAL A 170 -8.10 2.19 16.03
CA VAL A 170 -7.00 2.90 15.38
C VAL A 170 -5.75 2.78 16.24
N ILE A 171 -4.73 2.10 15.72
CA ILE A 171 -3.43 2.01 16.39
C ILE A 171 -2.57 3.23 16.03
N TYR A 172 -2.69 3.71 14.79
CA TYR A 172 -1.93 4.85 14.29
C TYR A 172 -2.73 5.62 13.24
N ASP A 173 -2.63 6.94 13.29
CA ASP A 173 -3.24 7.87 12.34
C ASP A 173 -2.18 8.90 11.91
N GLY A 174 -1.63 8.69 10.72
CA GLY A 174 -0.62 9.54 10.11
C GLY A 174 -1.20 10.60 9.17
N SER A 175 -2.53 10.74 9.11
CA SER A 175 -3.19 11.63 8.13
C SER A 175 -2.73 13.08 8.23
N VAL A 176 -2.50 13.56 9.45
CA VAL A 176 -2.02 14.93 9.70
C VAL A 176 -0.57 15.12 9.22
N GLU A 177 0.31 14.15 9.47
CA GLU A 177 1.72 14.20 9.06
C GLU A 177 1.83 14.16 7.53
N ILE A 178 1.04 13.28 6.89
CA ILE A 178 0.96 13.21 5.43
C ILE A 178 0.46 14.54 4.86
N GLN A 179 -0.57 15.14 5.45
CA GLN A 179 -1.07 16.43 4.97
C GLN A 179 -0.02 17.53 5.12
N GLN A 180 0.70 17.58 6.23
CA GLN A 180 1.80 18.53 6.42
C GLN A 180 2.93 18.32 5.39
N ASN A 181 3.22 17.07 5.02
CA ASN A 181 4.21 16.77 3.99
C ASN A 181 3.72 17.16 2.60
N ILE A 182 2.42 17.03 2.31
CA ILE A 182 1.81 17.54 1.07
C ILE A 182 1.91 19.06 1.03
N ASP A 183 1.54 19.75 2.10
CA ASP A 183 1.59 21.22 2.16
C ASP A 183 3.03 21.73 2.01
N ARG A 184 4.00 21.09 2.68
CA ARG A 184 5.43 21.40 2.54
C ARG A 184 5.92 21.20 1.10
N LEU A 185 5.46 20.16 0.42
CA LEU A 185 5.82 19.94 -0.98
C LEU A 185 5.15 20.94 -1.92
N ALA A 186 3.96 21.43 -1.58
CA ALA A 186 3.35 22.53 -2.32
C ALA A 186 4.20 23.80 -2.17
N ASP A 187 4.65 24.13 -0.96
CA ASP A 187 5.56 25.25 -0.71
C ASP A 187 6.90 25.07 -1.44
N ASP A 188 7.52 23.88 -1.36
CA ASP A 188 8.76 23.57 -2.09
C ASP A 188 8.57 23.66 -3.61
N ALA A 189 7.40 23.27 -4.13
CA ALA A 189 7.10 23.37 -5.55
C ALA A 189 7.07 24.83 -5.99
N ASP A 190 6.44 25.71 -5.21
CA ASP A 190 6.38 27.16 -5.45
C ASP A 190 7.79 27.81 -5.39
N ASP A 191 8.67 27.32 -4.50
CA ASP A 191 10.06 27.79 -4.39
C ASP A 191 10.97 27.29 -5.53
N ILE A 192 10.67 26.12 -6.10
CA ILE A 192 11.38 25.53 -7.25
C ILE A 192 10.91 26.13 -8.59
N GLU A 193 9.83 26.93 -8.61
CA GLU A 193 9.36 27.63 -9.81
C GLU A 193 10.42 28.64 -10.34
N GLY A 194 11.36 28.13 -11.12
CA GLY A 194 12.22 28.89 -12.00
C GLY A 194 11.46 29.33 -13.25
N ARG A 195 10.60 30.35 -13.16
CA ARG A 195 9.97 31.01 -14.33
C ARG A 195 9.44 30.05 -15.40
N GLY A 196 8.38 29.31 -15.09
CA GLY A 196 7.44 28.78 -16.08
C GLY A 196 6.16 29.61 -16.02
N CYS A 197 5.87 30.33 -17.11
CA CYS A 197 4.78 31.31 -17.29
C CYS A 197 5.01 32.69 -16.65
N ASN A 198 5.29 33.69 -17.50
CA ASN A 198 5.29 35.09 -17.12
C ASN A 198 3.93 35.50 -16.52
N THR A 199 3.86 35.72 -15.21
CA THR A 199 3.09 36.87 -14.72
C THR A 199 4.09 37.99 -14.47
N ALA A 200 4.26 38.86 -15.47
CA ALA A 200 4.82 40.17 -15.21
C ALA A 200 4.01 40.80 -14.06
N PRO A 201 4.63 41.31 -12.98
CA PRO A 201 3.93 42.15 -12.03
C PRO A 201 3.69 43.49 -12.73
N GLY A 202 2.61 43.53 -13.52
CA GLY A 202 2.01 44.76 -13.97
C GLY A 202 1.40 45.47 -12.78
N GLY A 203 2.15 46.41 -12.20
CA GLY A 203 1.59 47.52 -11.44
C GLY A 203 2.14 47.70 -10.03
N GLY A 204 2.83 48.82 -9.83
CA GLY A 204 2.78 49.52 -8.54
C GLY A 204 4.11 49.92 -7.90
N MET A 205 4.91 50.77 -8.56
CA MET A 205 5.72 51.72 -7.79
C MET A 205 5.67 53.12 -8.42
N LEU A 206 4.79 53.95 -7.84
CA LEU A 206 4.98 55.39 -7.78
C LEU A 206 6.33 55.69 -7.12
N LEU A 207 7.13 56.56 -7.74
CA LEU A 207 8.16 57.48 -7.19
C LEU A 207 9.12 57.81 -8.36
N GLY A 208 9.38 59.04 -8.78
CA GLY A 208 9.00 60.35 -8.30
C GLY A 208 9.43 61.43 -9.30
N LEU A 209 8.89 62.63 -9.10
CA LEU A 209 9.23 63.85 -9.82
C LEU A 209 10.68 64.28 -9.57
N ALA A 210 11.48 64.34 -10.64
CA ALA A 210 12.58 65.28 -10.85
C ALA A 210 12.85 65.26 -12.36
N GLY A 211 12.60 66.29 -13.16
CA GLY A 211 12.98 67.68 -12.94
C GLY A 211 14.29 67.95 -13.69
N LEU A 212 14.25 68.09 -15.02
CA LEU A 212 15.31 68.78 -15.78
C LEU A 212 14.73 69.43 -17.05
N VAL A 213 14.75 70.76 -17.02
CA VAL A 213 14.51 71.71 -18.12
C VAL A 213 15.75 71.71 -19.04
N PRO A 214 15.60 71.84 -20.37
CA PRO A 214 15.81 73.15 -21.03
C PRO A 214 14.62 73.50 -21.95
N LEU A 215 13.97 74.65 -21.78
CA LEU A 215 14.32 75.92 -22.43
C LEU A 215 14.66 75.76 -23.91
N ALA A 216 13.74 76.17 -24.78
CA ALA A 216 13.94 77.31 -25.70
C ALA A 216 13.14 77.14 -27.00
N PHE A 217 12.22 78.09 -27.22
CA PHE A 217 11.98 78.79 -28.51
C PHE A 217 11.57 77.93 -29.74
N ARG A 218 10.57 78.27 -30.58
CA ARG A 218 9.73 79.46 -30.79
C ARG A 218 8.82 79.14 -31.99
N ARG A 219 7.52 79.37 -31.81
CA ARG A 219 6.51 79.93 -32.76
C ARG A 219 6.41 79.48 -34.24
N ARG A 220 5.11 79.40 -34.60
CA ARG A 220 4.40 79.86 -35.82
C ARG A 220 4.54 78.92 -37.02
N SER A 221 3.48 78.59 -37.74
CA SER A 221 2.16 79.22 -37.94
C SER A 221 1.13 78.16 -38.30
#